data_AF-A0A4Q4UR32-F1
#
_entry.id   AF-A0A4Q4UR32-F1
#
_cell.length_a   1.000
_cell.length_b   1.000
_cell.length_c   1.000
_cell.angle_alpha   90.00
_cell.angle_beta   90.00
_cell.angle_gamma   90.00
#
_symmetry.space_group_name_H-M   'P 1'
#
loop_
_entity.id
_entity.type
_entity.pdbx_description
1 polymer ?
#
loop_
_entity_poly.entity_id
_entity_poly.type
_entity_poly.pdbx_seq_one_letter_code
_entity_poly.pdbx_strand_id
1 'polypeptide(L)'
;MSNSEPYSTLEVRNSFQLPEVFDPEQFQKETVPNQPYQQHPTAGGLNPYPTADGYYAHSVPPGSSHSPASYGEYDAHAAKLGYVQGSQPGPTGSFFETGEKEKPKRTICGVAPLTFYIILGVALIIIIGAIAGGVGGAMASKGVGNQEAASAEPGNEDSTDSTNSTTTEKGDRIDILPISRLTSSNWTDPDGFIHRIVFFQDAHNALVAREWDSENKTWGTTNITRLLAPTTSPPNPVSGTPLASAAIDDKGWDFFEIHLWFLDPTSFIKSVVQLDTRNPSNRWQVDLLNEAVLETRPGSLLAAAWQRPWVDGQQGGWAVAYQRPSDGAVKVANSSHWETSDVAVESSFVVDNSSLAIIPQRRGTFLDRMQLVTQGLANSETTGPMQLTNYDAGWDVGKQQVLINGIPLPSKKQQFAITMWNDWSNYLYVGLLDGGELCASHYDGSSFNSIDTINFSGGPTRNFTAISMTADGMLYAISNDEILEYSVDTSNPSNLRFVGKVFPE
;
A
#
# COMPACT_ATOMS: atom_id res chain seq x y z
N MET A 1 55.63 -69.00 -15.95
CA MET A 1 56.12 -67.61 -15.99
C MET A 1 55.31 -66.85 -17.03
N SER A 2 54.29 -66.12 -16.60
CA SER A 2 53.79 -64.89 -17.22
C SER A 2 52.62 -64.40 -16.37
N ASN A 3 52.77 -63.20 -15.83
CA ASN A 3 51.79 -62.51 -15.00
C ASN A 3 50.65 -62.00 -15.89
N SER A 4 49.41 -62.13 -15.42
CA SER A 4 48.32 -61.25 -15.85
C SER A 4 47.51 -60.85 -14.62
N GLU A 5 47.52 -59.55 -14.36
CA GLU A 5 46.75 -58.88 -13.31
C GLU A 5 45.25 -58.85 -13.68
N PRO A 6 44.34 -58.84 -12.68
CA PRO A 6 42.96 -58.47 -12.90
C PRO A 6 42.65 -57.05 -12.38
N TYR A 7 41.93 -56.31 -13.24
CA TYR A 7 40.84 -55.36 -12.96
C TYR A 7 40.81 -54.60 -11.63
N SER A 8 40.95 -53.28 -11.75
CA SER A 8 40.57 -52.27 -10.77
C SER A 8 39.04 -52.11 -10.73
N THR A 9 38.44 -52.35 -9.57
CA THR A 9 37.06 -51.98 -9.24
C THR A 9 37.06 -50.63 -8.55
N LEU A 10 36.39 -49.65 -9.16
CA LEU A 10 36.10 -48.35 -8.59
C LEU A 10 34.93 -48.51 -7.60
N GLU A 11 35.22 -48.46 -6.30
CA GLU A 11 34.18 -48.38 -5.25
C GLU A 11 33.56 -46.97 -5.26
N VAL A 12 32.28 -46.89 -5.62
CA VAL A 12 31.43 -45.71 -5.37
C VAL A 12 30.89 -45.84 -3.95
N ARG A 13 31.41 -45.03 -3.01
CA ARG A 13 30.81 -44.85 -1.68
C ARG A 13 29.60 -43.93 -1.80
N ASN A 14 28.40 -44.51 -1.73
CA ASN A 14 27.18 -43.79 -1.41
C ASN A 14 27.09 -43.62 0.11
N SER A 15 27.40 -42.42 0.62
CA SER A 15 27.03 -42.00 1.97
C SER A 15 25.87 -41.01 1.87
N PHE A 16 24.64 -41.53 1.94
CA PHE A 16 23.47 -40.72 2.26
C PHE A 16 23.51 -40.43 3.77
N GLN A 17 23.96 -39.23 4.16
CA GLN A 17 23.63 -38.66 5.46
C GLN A 17 22.22 -38.06 5.36
N LEU A 18 21.31 -38.57 6.20
CA LEU A 18 20.01 -37.98 6.42
C LEU A 18 20.17 -36.60 7.08
N PRO A 19 19.28 -35.63 6.79
CA PRO A 19 19.34 -34.32 7.42
C PRO A 19 19.05 -34.42 8.91
N GLU A 20 19.89 -33.75 9.68
CA GLU A 20 19.81 -33.61 11.13
C GLU A 20 18.51 -32.87 11.48
N VAL A 21 17.69 -33.52 12.32
CA VAL A 21 16.47 -32.92 12.87
C VAL A 21 16.90 -31.93 13.94
N PHE A 22 16.73 -30.64 13.68
CA PHE A 22 16.96 -29.58 14.65
C PHE A 22 15.84 -29.59 15.71
N ASP A 23 16.24 -29.75 16.97
CA ASP A 23 15.39 -29.60 18.14
C ASP A 23 15.39 -28.12 18.60
N PRO A 24 14.27 -27.39 18.48
CA PRO A 24 14.20 -25.97 18.81
C PRO A 24 14.21 -25.66 20.32
N GLU A 25 14.23 -26.65 21.22
CA GLU A 25 14.18 -26.40 22.67
C GLU A 25 15.55 -26.24 23.36
N GLN A 26 16.68 -26.37 22.64
CA GLN A 26 18.00 -26.38 23.28
C GLN A 26 18.68 -25.00 23.48
N PHE A 27 18.08 -23.90 23.02
CA PHE A 27 18.66 -22.55 23.09
C PHE A 27 18.08 -21.65 24.20
N GLN A 28 17.79 -22.21 25.38
CA GLN A 28 17.52 -21.41 26.58
C GLN A 28 18.24 -21.96 27.82
N LYS A 29 19.58 -21.86 27.83
CA LYS A 29 20.38 -21.70 29.06
C LYS A 29 21.86 -21.54 28.72
N GLU A 30 22.26 -20.32 28.38
CA GLU A 30 23.65 -19.92 28.59
C GLU A 30 23.69 -18.48 29.08
N THR A 31 23.90 -18.33 30.39
CA THR A 31 24.20 -17.08 31.07
C THR A 31 25.56 -16.57 30.63
N VAL A 32 25.59 -15.46 29.88
CA VAL A 32 26.82 -14.75 29.50
C VAL A 32 27.25 -13.82 30.65
N PRO A 33 28.56 -13.74 31.00
CA PRO A 33 29.05 -12.83 32.03
C PRO A 33 29.17 -11.39 31.51
N ASN A 34 28.80 -10.43 32.36
CA ASN A 34 28.99 -8.99 32.16
C ASN A 34 30.44 -8.65 31.75
N GLN A 35 30.63 -8.05 30.58
CA GLN A 35 31.80 -7.22 30.26
C GLN A 35 31.37 -5.77 30.04
N PRO A 36 32.15 -4.78 30.54
CA PRO A 36 31.86 -3.37 30.36
C PRO A 36 32.21 -2.91 28.93
N TYR A 37 31.30 -2.16 28.32
CA TYR A 37 31.45 -1.54 27.01
C TYR A 37 32.66 -0.58 26.97
N GLN A 38 33.58 -0.82 26.03
CA GLN A 38 34.55 0.18 25.57
C GLN A 38 33.94 0.98 24.41
N GLN A 39 33.93 2.30 24.55
CA GLN A 39 33.55 3.25 23.50
C GLN A 39 34.62 3.26 22.41
N HIS A 40 34.20 3.06 21.16
CA HIS A 40 35.02 3.33 19.97
C HIS A 40 34.72 4.73 19.42
N PRO A 41 35.71 5.46 18.86
CA PRO A 41 35.54 6.81 18.37
C PRO A 41 34.91 6.85 16.97
N THR A 42 33.93 7.74 16.80
CA THR A 42 33.21 8.02 15.56
C THR A 42 34.11 8.73 14.53
N ALA A 43 34.24 8.15 13.34
CA ALA A 43 34.84 8.82 12.18
C ALA A 43 33.76 9.56 11.40
N GLY A 44 33.96 10.86 11.20
CA GLY A 44 33.00 11.75 10.54
C GLY A 44 32.88 11.50 9.03
N GLY A 45 31.64 11.34 8.56
CA GLY A 45 31.25 11.38 7.16
C GLY A 45 30.08 12.37 7.00
N LEU A 46 30.23 13.31 6.08
CA LEU A 46 29.27 14.36 5.76
C LEU A 46 28.07 13.77 5.00
N ASN A 47 26.89 13.71 5.64
CA ASN A 47 25.60 13.56 4.97
C ASN A 47 24.82 14.88 5.07
N PRO A 48 24.23 15.40 3.98
CA PRO A 48 23.41 16.60 4.01
C PRO A 48 21.96 16.23 4.32
N TYR A 49 21.66 15.85 5.55
CA TYR A 49 20.29 15.94 6.07
C TYR A 49 20.20 17.19 6.95
N PRO A 50 19.26 18.11 6.73
CA PRO A 50 19.01 19.17 7.70
C PRO A 50 18.49 18.49 8.99
N THR A 51 19.26 18.62 10.07
CA THR A 51 18.82 18.25 11.41
C THR A 51 17.58 19.06 11.75
N ALA A 52 16.47 18.36 12.02
CA ALA A 52 15.25 18.95 12.53
C ALA A 52 15.47 19.37 13.99
N ASP A 53 16.09 20.54 14.18
CA ASP A 53 16.21 21.17 15.49
C ASP A 53 14.83 21.67 15.95
N GLY A 54 14.19 20.83 16.76
CA GLY A 54 13.47 21.19 17.99
C GLY A 54 12.32 22.17 17.90
N TYR A 55 11.08 21.66 17.88
CA TYR A 55 9.95 22.18 18.67
C TYR A 55 8.83 21.10 18.73
N TYR A 56 8.97 20.11 19.61
CA TYR A 56 7.81 19.38 20.15
C TYR A 56 7.88 19.40 21.67
N ALA A 57 6.83 19.93 22.27
CA ALA A 57 6.76 20.36 23.65
C ALA A 57 6.29 19.23 24.59
N HIS A 58 6.98 19.16 25.73
CA HIS A 58 6.53 18.78 27.08
C HIS A 58 5.74 17.48 27.29
N SER A 59 6.45 16.54 27.90
CA SER A 59 5.94 15.54 28.83
C SER A 59 5.01 16.15 29.89
N VAL A 60 3.76 15.68 29.93
CA VAL A 60 2.79 15.97 31.00
C VAL A 60 3.01 14.95 32.14
N PRO A 61 3.15 15.37 33.42
CA PRO A 61 3.25 14.46 34.55
C PRO A 61 1.92 13.75 34.85
N PRO A 62 1.92 12.55 35.47
CA PRO A 62 0.70 11.82 35.76
C PRO A 62 -0.03 12.45 36.95
N GLY A 63 -1.29 12.85 36.76
CA GLY A 63 -2.11 13.51 37.78
C GLY A 63 -3.57 13.08 37.76
N SER A 64 -3.91 12.23 38.72
CA SER A 64 -5.19 12.08 39.44
C SER A 64 -6.52 11.89 38.67
N SER A 65 -7.12 10.74 38.95
CA SER A 65 -8.51 10.34 38.75
C SER A 65 -9.55 11.40 39.11
N HIS A 66 -10.37 11.82 38.15
CA HIS A 66 -11.67 12.44 38.38
C HIS A 66 -12.75 11.63 37.65
N SER A 67 -13.79 11.27 38.41
CA SER A 67 -14.96 10.50 37.99
C SER A 67 -15.73 11.17 36.84
N PRO A 68 -16.36 10.41 35.94
CA PRO A 68 -17.12 10.98 34.84
C PRO A 68 -18.44 11.57 35.34
N ALA A 69 -18.63 12.87 35.10
CA ALA A 69 -19.93 13.51 35.18
C ALA A 69 -20.81 13.04 34.01
N SER A 70 -22.04 12.67 34.37
CA SER A 70 -23.16 12.27 33.52
C SER A 70 -23.42 13.29 32.41
N TYR A 71 -23.35 12.84 31.15
CA TYR A 71 -23.83 13.60 30.00
C TYR A 71 -25.32 13.36 29.82
N GLY A 72 -26.09 14.45 29.91
CA GLY A 72 -27.50 14.50 29.57
C GLY A 72 -27.71 14.37 28.06
N GLU A 73 -28.48 13.35 27.71
CA GLU A 73 -29.58 13.32 26.74
C GLU A 73 -29.91 14.69 26.10
N TYR A 74 -29.57 14.84 24.81
CA TYR A 74 -30.09 15.90 23.96
C TYR A 74 -31.23 15.35 23.12
N ASP A 75 -32.46 15.63 23.56
CA ASP A 75 -33.68 15.42 22.79
C ASP A 75 -33.81 16.49 21.69
N ALA A 76 -33.94 16.02 20.46
CA ALA A 76 -34.12 16.83 19.27
C ALA A 76 -35.61 17.07 18.99
N HIS A 77 -36.22 18.07 19.63
CA HIS A 77 -37.51 18.61 19.20
C HIS A 77 -37.67 20.09 19.56
N ALA A 78 -37.74 20.97 18.54
CA ALA A 78 -38.59 22.17 18.60
C ALA A 78 -38.74 22.80 17.21
N ALA A 79 -39.83 22.43 16.54
CA ALA A 79 -40.42 23.23 15.49
C ALA A 79 -41.08 24.49 16.08
N LYS A 80 -40.89 25.61 15.39
CA LYS A 80 -41.93 26.60 15.01
C LYS A 80 -43.01 26.91 16.06
N LEU A 81 -42.89 28.06 16.72
CA LEU A 81 -44.04 28.87 17.16
C LEU A 81 -43.58 30.31 17.46
N GLY A 82 -44.28 31.28 16.87
CA GLY A 82 -44.11 32.70 17.16
C GLY A 82 -45.10 33.20 18.21
N TYR A 83 -44.66 34.17 19.02
CA TYR A 83 -45.45 35.19 19.75
C TYR A 83 -44.43 36.33 20.03
N VAL A 84 -44.59 37.55 19.51
CA VAL A 84 -45.42 38.68 20.01
C VAL A 84 -44.98 39.20 21.39
N GLN A 85 -44.32 40.38 21.33
CA GLN A 85 -44.51 41.59 22.14
C GLN A 85 -44.16 41.59 23.64
N GLY A 86 -43.15 42.40 23.98
CA GLY A 86 -42.88 42.92 25.31
C GLY A 86 -42.02 44.19 25.24
N SER A 87 -42.66 45.34 25.46
CA SER A 87 -42.12 46.69 25.39
C SER A 87 -41.33 47.07 26.64
N GLN A 88 -40.21 47.80 26.51
CA GLN A 88 -39.79 48.87 27.46
C GLN A 88 -38.70 49.80 26.87
N PRO A 89 -38.53 51.03 27.39
CA PRO A 89 -38.16 52.21 26.59
C PRO A 89 -36.78 52.85 26.89
N GLY A 90 -36.09 53.27 25.80
CA GLY A 90 -35.18 54.44 25.60
C GLY A 90 -34.05 54.78 26.60
N PRO A 91 -33.23 55.83 26.36
CA PRO A 91 -32.90 56.62 25.15
C PRO A 91 -31.37 56.54 24.82
N THR A 92 -30.78 56.87 23.66
CA THR A 92 -30.57 58.18 23.00
C THR A 92 -29.64 57.83 21.81
N GLY A 93 -30.00 58.07 20.55
CA GLY A 93 -29.65 59.29 19.82
C GLY A 93 -28.30 59.20 19.08
N SER A 94 -28.27 58.64 17.86
CA SER A 94 -27.29 59.02 16.83
C SER A 94 -27.87 58.82 15.43
N PHE A 95 -27.55 59.78 14.57
CA PHE A 95 -28.16 60.06 13.27
C PHE A 95 -27.75 59.08 12.17
N PHE A 96 -28.66 58.93 11.21
CA PHE A 96 -28.56 58.17 9.97
C PHE A 96 -27.42 58.62 9.06
N GLU A 97 -26.70 57.65 8.49
CA GLU A 97 -26.12 57.76 7.15
C GLU A 97 -26.27 56.41 6.44
N THR A 98 -27.38 56.26 5.71
CA THR A 98 -27.65 55.10 4.84
C THR A 98 -26.81 55.21 3.58
N GLY A 99 -25.57 54.71 3.64
CA GLY A 99 -24.78 54.38 2.46
C GLY A 99 -25.27 53.06 1.86
N GLU A 100 -25.96 53.13 0.71
CA GLU A 100 -26.20 51.95 -0.12
C GLU A 100 -24.84 51.38 -0.56
N LYS A 101 -24.46 50.23 0.01
CA LYS A 101 -23.30 49.46 -0.43
C LYS A 101 -23.65 48.82 -1.77
N GLU A 102 -23.10 49.35 -2.86
CA GLU A 102 -23.11 48.69 -4.16
C GLU A 102 -22.62 47.25 -4.00
N LYS A 103 -23.46 46.28 -4.41
CA LYS A 103 -23.10 44.87 -4.38
C LYS A 103 -21.91 44.66 -5.32
N PRO A 104 -20.80 44.06 -4.86
CA PRO A 104 -19.63 43.84 -5.70
C PRO A 104 -20.02 43.02 -6.93
N LYS A 105 -19.76 43.59 -8.10
CA LYS A 105 -20.02 42.97 -9.41
C LYS A 105 -19.13 41.74 -9.53
N ARG A 106 -19.75 40.54 -9.48
CA ARG A 106 -19.04 39.27 -9.59
C ARG A 106 -18.38 39.16 -10.97
N THR A 107 -17.07 38.98 -11.01
CA THR A 107 -16.29 38.67 -12.21
C THR A 107 -15.78 37.23 -12.13
N ILE A 108 -15.82 36.49 -13.24
CA ILE A 108 -15.26 35.14 -13.36
C ILE A 108 -14.05 35.26 -14.28
N CYS A 109 -12.87 34.87 -13.81
CA CYS A 109 -11.60 35.01 -14.56
C CYS A 109 -11.34 36.43 -15.09
N GLY A 110 -11.65 37.47 -14.30
CA GLY A 110 -11.42 38.87 -14.67
C GLY A 110 -12.38 39.44 -15.73
N VAL A 111 -13.38 38.68 -16.18
CA VAL A 111 -14.39 39.11 -17.15
C VAL A 111 -15.81 39.05 -16.58
N ALA A 112 -16.73 39.78 -17.21
CA ALA A 112 -18.15 39.69 -16.85
C ALA A 112 -18.66 38.25 -17.06
N PRO A 113 -19.53 37.71 -16.18
CA PRO A 113 -20.00 36.33 -16.27
C PRO A 113 -20.57 35.97 -17.64
N LEU A 114 -21.27 36.92 -18.29
CA LEU A 114 -21.81 36.74 -19.63
C LEU A 114 -20.71 36.53 -20.69
N THR A 115 -19.61 37.28 -20.59
CA THR A 115 -18.47 37.18 -21.51
C THR A 115 -17.74 35.84 -21.36
N PHE A 116 -17.63 35.34 -20.12
CA PHE A 116 -17.00 34.04 -19.86
C PHE A 116 -17.73 32.89 -20.56
N TYR A 117 -19.07 32.84 -20.46
CA TYR A 117 -19.85 31.79 -21.12
C TYR A 117 -19.82 31.87 -22.64
N ILE A 118 -19.70 33.07 -23.23
CA ILE A 118 -19.54 33.23 -24.68
C ILE A 118 -18.21 32.64 -25.15
N ILE A 119 -17.11 32.93 -24.45
CA ILE A 119 -15.77 32.40 -24.78
C ILE A 119 -15.75 30.86 -24.66
N LEU A 120 -16.33 30.33 -23.59
CA LEU A 120 -16.42 28.88 -23.36
C LEU A 120 -17.19 28.16 -24.48
N GLY A 121 -18.31 28.74 -24.93
CA GLY A 121 -19.10 28.19 -26.04
C GLY A 121 -18.32 28.13 -27.35
N VAL A 122 -17.56 29.18 -27.67
CA VAL A 122 -16.72 29.21 -28.89
C VAL A 122 -15.60 28.15 -28.82
N ALA A 123 -14.94 28.00 -27.66
CA ALA A 123 -13.90 27.00 -27.47
C ALA A 123 -14.41 25.56 -27.67
N LEU A 124 -15.60 25.25 -27.14
CA LEU A 124 -16.23 23.94 -27.31
C LEU A 124 -16.56 23.62 -28.77
N ILE A 125 -17.03 24.60 -29.55
CA ILE A 125 -17.32 24.41 -30.98
C ILE A 125 -16.05 24.08 -31.77
N ILE A 126 -14.92 24.73 -31.46
CA ILE A 126 -13.64 24.46 -32.12
C ILE A 126 -13.16 23.04 -31.83
N ILE A 127 -13.27 22.57 -30.58
CA ILE A 127 -12.87 21.22 -30.19
C ILE A 127 -13.71 20.17 -30.94
N ILE A 128 -15.03 20.36 -31.02
CA ILE A 128 -15.92 19.42 -31.74
C ILE A 128 -15.59 19.40 -33.23
N GLY A 129 -15.32 20.56 -33.85
CA GLY A 129 -14.92 20.65 -35.26
C GLY A 129 -13.60 19.94 -35.55
N ALA A 130 -12.62 20.04 -34.65
CA ALA A 130 -11.32 19.38 -34.80
C ALA A 130 -11.43 17.85 -34.74
N ILE A 131 -12.26 17.32 -33.83
CA ILE A 131 -12.45 15.87 -33.69
C ILE A 131 -13.17 15.30 -34.92
N ALA A 132 -14.17 15.98 -35.46
CA ALA A 132 -14.88 15.53 -36.65
C ALA A 132 -14.01 15.52 -37.92
N GLY A 133 -12.99 16.39 -38.01
CA GLY A 133 -12.05 16.43 -39.13
C GLY A 133 -10.95 15.36 -39.09
N GLY A 134 -10.59 14.85 -37.91
CA GLY A 134 -9.43 13.98 -37.72
C GLY A 134 -9.63 12.50 -38.07
N VAL A 135 -10.86 11.99 -38.04
CA VAL A 135 -11.15 10.54 -38.19
C VAL A 135 -11.39 10.07 -39.64
N GLY A 136 -11.46 10.98 -40.62
CA GLY A 136 -11.79 10.63 -42.01
C GLY A 136 -10.60 10.32 -42.94
N GLY A 137 -9.35 10.52 -42.51
CA GLY A 137 -8.19 10.57 -43.42
C GLY A 137 -7.28 9.33 -43.50
N ALA A 138 -7.44 8.33 -42.62
CA ALA A 138 -6.38 7.34 -42.38
C ALA A 138 -6.68 5.89 -42.80
N MET A 139 -7.71 5.63 -43.61
CA MET A 139 -8.05 4.27 -44.06
C MET A 139 -7.97 4.14 -45.58
N ALA A 140 -6.78 4.34 -46.14
CA ALA A 140 -6.50 4.02 -47.54
C ALA A 140 -5.01 3.72 -47.79
N SER A 141 -4.51 2.56 -47.35
CA SER A 141 -3.36 1.92 -48.01
C SER A 141 -3.29 0.41 -47.79
N LYS A 142 -3.81 -0.26 -48.81
CA LYS A 142 -3.57 -1.60 -49.37
C LYS A 142 -2.14 -2.16 -49.22
N GLY A 143 -2.00 -3.48 -49.04
CA GLY A 143 -0.75 -4.22 -49.28
C GLY A 143 -0.86 -5.73 -49.06
N VAL A 144 -1.14 -6.48 -50.14
CA VAL A 144 -1.24 -7.95 -50.24
C VAL A 144 0.12 -8.54 -50.65
N GLY A 145 0.52 -9.70 -50.13
CA GLY A 145 1.76 -10.38 -50.56
C GLY A 145 1.92 -11.84 -50.11
N ASN A 146 1.39 -12.75 -50.94
CA ASN A 146 1.79 -14.11 -51.33
C ASN A 146 2.20 -15.23 -50.33
N GLN A 147 1.34 -16.24 -50.39
CA GLN A 147 1.49 -17.68 -50.28
C GLN A 147 2.59 -18.27 -51.20
N GLU A 148 3.39 -19.22 -50.72
CA GLU A 148 3.96 -20.27 -51.56
C GLU A 148 4.24 -21.54 -50.75
N ALA A 149 3.85 -22.68 -51.33
CA ALA A 149 3.91 -24.03 -50.77
C ALA A 149 4.53 -24.96 -51.82
N ALA A 150 5.38 -25.92 -51.39
CA ALA A 150 5.67 -27.18 -52.08
C ALA A 150 6.39 -28.13 -51.08
N SER A 151 5.80 -29.27 -50.68
CA SER A 151 5.91 -30.63 -51.28
C SER A 151 7.34 -31.20 -51.19
N ALA A 152 7.69 -32.08 -50.22
CA ALA A 152 7.42 -33.53 -50.06
C ALA A 152 8.49 -34.45 -50.69
N GLU A 153 9.21 -35.24 -49.88
CA GLU A 153 9.33 -36.73 -49.92
C GLU A 153 10.39 -37.31 -48.93
N PRO A 154 10.37 -38.64 -48.64
CA PRO A 154 10.85 -39.22 -47.38
C PRO A 154 12.22 -39.90 -47.47
N GLY A 155 12.93 -39.93 -46.34
CA GLY A 155 14.16 -40.70 -46.15
C GLY A 155 14.19 -41.30 -44.75
N ASN A 156 14.12 -42.62 -44.69
CA ASN A 156 14.14 -43.45 -43.50
C ASN A 156 15.58 -43.95 -43.32
N GLU A 157 16.28 -43.59 -42.25
CA GLU A 157 17.45 -44.35 -41.78
C GLU A 157 17.77 -44.06 -40.30
N ASP A 158 17.81 -45.17 -39.60
CA ASP A 158 18.23 -45.52 -38.25
C ASP A 158 19.58 -44.92 -37.80
N SER A 159 19.64 -44.30 -36.61
CA SER A 159 20.68 -44.56 -35.57
C SER A 159 20.77 -43.46 -34.51
N THR A 160 20.85 -43.94 -33.26
CA THR A 160 21.62 -43.40 -32.11
C THR A 160 21.31 -42.00 -31.57
N ASP A 161 20.57 -42.01 -30.44
CA ASP A 161 21.08 -41.55 -29.14
C ASP A 161 21.93 -40.27 -29.13
N SER A 162 21.25 -39.13 -29.01
CA SER A 162 21.76 -37.94 -28.34
C SER A 162 20.56 -37.02 -28.08
N THR A 163 20.00 -37.16 -26.88
CA THR A 163 19.04 -36.19 -26.32
C THR A 163 19.80 -34.90 -26.02
N ASN A 164 20.14 -34.17 -27.09
CA ASN A 164 20.49 -32.78 -27.01
C ASN A 164 19.19 -32.05 -26.68
N SER A 165 18.89 -31.94 -25.38
CA SER A 165 17.97 -30.91 -24.91
C SER A 165 18.60 -29.59 -25.32
N THR A 166 18.13 -29.07 -26.45
CA THR A 166 18.21 -27.66 -26.74
C THR A 166 17.46 -27.00 -25.59
N THR A 167 18.22 -26.57 -24.58
CA THR A 167 17.85 -25.50 -23.66
C THR A 167 17.55 -24.32 -24.56
N THR A 168 16.33 -24.31 -25.09
CA THR A 168 15.71 -23.11 -25.59
C THR A 168 15.76 -22.22 -24.36
N GLU A 169 16.59 -21.19 -24.42
CA GLU A 169 16.69 -20.19 -23.36
C GLU A 169 15.24 -19.83 -23.02
N LYS A 170 14.77 -20.36 -21.89
CA LYS A 170 13.44 -20.10 -21.37
C LYS A 170 13.57 -18.68 -20.85
N GLY A 171 13.50 -17.74 -21.79
CA GLY A 171 13.90 -16.35 -21.58
C GLY A 171 13.25 -15.86 -20.32
N ASP A 172 14.04 -15.21 -19.45
CA ASP A 172 13.76 -14.68 -18.10
C ASP A 172 12.27 -14.39 -17.84
N ARG A 173 11.45 -15.44 -17.77
CA ARG A 173 10.01 -15.31 -17.58
C ARG A 173 9.84 -15.08 -16.10
N ILE A 174 9.39 -13.87 -15.76
CA ILE A 174 9.00 -13.53 -14.42
C ILE A 174 7.68 -14.28 -14.17
N ASP A 175 7.73 -15.27 -13.29
CA ASP A 175 6.53 -15.96 -12.77
C ASP A 175 6.28 -15.42 -11.36
N ILE A 176 5.04 -15.20 -10.97
CA ILE A 176 4.69 -14.73 -9.63
C ILE A 176 4.94 -15.87 -8.62
N LEU A 177 5.57 -15.57 -7.50
CA LEU A 177 5.71 -16.54 -6.41
C LEU A 177 4.32 -16.98 -5.93
N PRO A 178 4.02 -18.28 -5.77
CA PRO A 178 2.67 -18.72 -5.37
C PRO A 178 2.18 -18.19 -4.02
N ILE A 179 3.10 -17.85 -3.13
CA ILE A 179 2.84 -17.22 -1.82
C ILE A 179 3.19 -15.73 -1.78
N SER A 180 3.37 -15.12 -2.96
CA SER A 180 3.63 -13.70 -3.10
C SER A 180 2.52 -12.90 -2.42
N ARG A 181 2.92 -11.87 -1.69
CA ARG A 181 2.01 -10.84 -1.18
C ARG A 181 1.96 -9.69 -2.19
N LEU A 182 0.91 -8.90 -2.09
CA LEU A 182 0.71 -7.73 -2.94
C LEU A 182 0.67 -6.48 -2.08
N THR A 183 1.30 -5.40 -2.55
CA THR A 183 1.08 -4.05 -2.04
C THR A 183 1.05 -3.07 -3.22
N SER A 184 0.37 -1.95 -3.05
CA SER A 184 0.21 -0.97 -4.11
C SER A 184 0.12 0.44 -3.55
N SER A 185 0.63 1.40 -4.31
CA SER A 185 0.54 2.82 -4.02
C SER A 185 0.16 3.59 -5.27
N ASN A 186 -0.33 4.81 -5.12
CA ASN A 186 -0.58 5.72 -6.22
C ASN A 186 -0.13 7.13 -5.85
N TRP A 187 0.19 7.93 -6.85
CA TRP A 187 0.45 9.35 -6.69
C TRP A 187 -0.04 10.10 -7.92
N THR A 188 -0.10 11.42 -7.82
CA THR A 188 -0.39 12.29 -8.97
C THR A 188 0.73 13.30 -9.07
N ASP A 189 1.40 13.33 -10.21
CA ASP A 189 2.50 14.26 -10.45
C ASP A 189 1.99 15.72 -10.65
N PRO A 190 2.87 16.71 -10.78
CA PRO A 190 2.47 18.11 -10.92
C PRO A 190 1.76 18.40 -12.24
N ASP A 191 2.01 17.59 -13.27
CA ASP A 191 1.37 17.66 -14.58
C ASP A 191 -0.07 17.08 -14.54
N GLY A 192 -0.43 16.44 -13.42
CA GLY A 192 -1.76 15.90 -13.17
C GLY A 192 -1.93 14.47 -13.66
N PHE A 193 -0.84 13.80 -14.06
CA PHE A 193 -0.88 12.41 -14.43
C PHE A 193 -0.91 11.54 -13.18
N ILE A 194 -1.85 10.59 -13.18
CA ILE A 194 -1.98 9.57 -12.15
C ILE A 194 -0.98 8.47 -12.47
N HIS A 195 -0.22 8.10 -11.46
CA HIS A 195 0.67 6.96 -11.50
C HIS A 195 0.25 5.94 -10.45
N ARG A 196 0.43 4.66 -10.76
CA ARG A 196 0.17 3.58 -9.81
C ARG A 196 1.32 2.61 -9.84
N ILE A 197 1.59 1.99 -8.71
CA ILE A 197 2.65 1.01 -8.60
C ILE A 197 2.13 -0.18 -7.82
N VAL A 198 2.45 -1.38 -8.31
CA VAL A 198 2.07 -2.66 -7.71
C VAL A 198 3.34 -3.48 -7.51
N PHE A 199 3.55 -3.95 -6.30
CA PHE A 199 4.73 -4.74 -5.94
C PHE A 199 4.36 -6.17 -5.59
N PHE A 200 5.19 -7.10 -6.03
CA PHE A 200 5.06 -8.53 -5.75
C PHE A 200 6.44 -9.20 -5.74
N GLN A 201 6.50 -10.42 -5.21
CA GLN A 201 7.66 -11.31 -5.39
C GLN A 201 7.47 -12.26 -6.57
N ASP A 202 8.54 -12.42 -7.35
CA ASP A 202 8.61 -13.47 -8.38
C ASP A 202 9.08 -14.82 -7.81
N ALA A 203 9.01 -15.87 -8.62
CA ALA A 203 9.37 -17.24 -8.26
C ALA A 203 10.85 -17.41 -7.84
N HIS A 204 11.71 -16.42 -8.11
CA HIS A 204 13.11 -16.37 -7.70
C HIS A 204 13.32 -15.50 -6.44
N ASN A 205 12.24 -15.12 -5.75
CA ASN A 205 12.20 -14.20 -4.61
C ASN A 205 12.65 -12.77 -4.94
N ALA A 206 12.73 -12.38 -6.22
CA ALA A 206 13.03 -11.00 -6.57
C ALA A 206 11.82 -10.10 -6.28
N LEU A 207 12.08 -8.90 -5.77
CA LEU A 207 11.08 -7.84 -5.66
C LEU A 207 10.86 -7.23 -7.04
N VAL A 208 9.62 -7.25 -7.52
CA VAL A 208 9.22 -6.73 -8.82
C VAL A 208 8.18 -5.64 -8.63
N ALA A 209 8.35 -4.54 -9.36
CA ALA A 209 7.37 -3.46 -9.45
C ALA A 209 6.74 -3.42 -10.85
N ARG A 210 5.44 -3.17 -10.89
CA ARG A 210 4.69 -2.78 -12.08
C ARG A 210 4.23 -1.35 -11.91
N GLU A 211 4.63 -0.46 -12.81
CA GLU A 211 4.38 0.97 -12.75
C GLU A 211 3.44 1.40 -13.88
N TRP A 212 2.22 1.84 -13.55
CA TRP A 212 1.27 2.43 -14.50
C TRP A 212 1.51 3.92 -14.64
N ASP A 213 1.58 4.37 -15.89
CA ASP A 213 1.63 5.77 -16.26
C ASP A 213 0.36 6.12 -17.04
N SER A 214 -0.45 7.06 -16.53
CA SER A 214 -1.69 7.49 -17.19
C SER A 214 -1.50 8.35 -18.44
N GLU A 215 -0.33 8.99 -18.61
CA GLU A 215 0.00 9.73 -19.83
C GLU A 215 0.16 8.75 -21.00
N ASN A 216 0.99 7.74 -20.79
CA ASN A 216 1.34 6.75 -21.80
C ASN A 216 0.34 5.60 -21.87
N LYS A 217 -0.47 5.41 -20.82
CA LYS A 217 -1.43 4.32 -20.64
C LYS A 217 -0.78 2.95 -20.77
N THR A 218 0.38 2.80 -20.16
CA THR A 218 1.19 1.58 -20.21
C THR A 218 1.68 1.22 -18.82
N TRP A 219 1.85 -0.08 -18.58
CA TRP A 219 2.59 -0.57 -17.43
C TRP A 219 4.05 -0.85 -17.77
N GLY A 220 4.97 -0.34 -16.96
CA GLY A 220 6.39 -0.69 -16.96
C GLY A 220 6.69 -1.80 -15.94
N THR A 221 7.77 -2.55 -16.14
CA THR A 221 8.26 -3.55 -15.16
C THR A 221 9.67 -3.23 -14.71
N THR A 222 9.89 -3.22 -13.41
CA THR A 222 11.21 -3.07 -12.79
C THR A 222 11.48 -4.26 -11.88
N ASN A 223 12.54 -5.02 -12.14
CA ASN A 223 13.07 -6.00 -11.18
C ASN A 223 14.02 -5.27 -10.22
N ILE A 224 13.51 -4.90 -9.05
CA ILE A 224 14.22 -4.07 -8.06
C ILE A 224 15.42 -4.84 -7.50
N THR A 225 15.27 -6.12 -7.18
CA THR A 225 16.37 -6.94 -6.66
C THR A 225 17.54 -7.01 -7.65
N ARG A 226 17.25 -7.22 -8.94
CA ARG A 226 18.28 -7.22 -10.00
C ARG A 226 18.93 -5.86 -10.16
N LEU A 227 18.14 -4.78 -10.14
CA LEU A 227 18.63 -3.42 -10.26
C LEU A 227 19.59 -3.05 -9.12
N LEU A 228 19.28 -3.50 -7.90
CA LEU A 228 20.06 -3.21 -6.69
C LEU A 228 21.12 -4.28 -6.36
N ALA A 229 21.25 -5.35 -7.16
CA ALA A 229 22.25 -6.39 -6.98
C ALA A 229 23.70 -5.86 -6.90
N PRO A 230 24.10 -4.79 -7.63
CA PRO A 230 25.46 -4.23 -7.53
C PRO A 230 25.73 -3.40 -6.27
N THR A 231 24.72 -3.13 -5.43
CA THR A 231 24.90 -2.31 -4.22
C THR A 231 25.66 -3.08 -3.14
N THR A 232 26.17 -2.37 -2.12
CA THR A 232 26.89 -2.98 -1.00
C THR A 232 25.98 -3.76 -0.04
N SER A 233 24.67 -3.52 -0.10
CA SER A 233 23.65 -4.20 0.71
C SER A 233 22.44 -4.53 -0.17
N PRO A 234 22.58 -5.50 -1.09
CA PRO A 234 21.49 -5.82 -2.01
C PRO A 234 20.26 -6.32 -1.25
N PRO A 235 19.03 -5.99 -1.71
CA PRO A 235 17.81 -6.53 -1.12
C PRO A 235 17.83 -8.06 -1.11
N ASN A 236 17.61 -8.64 0.07
CA ASN A 236 17.51 -10.08 0.26
C ASN A 236 16.21 -10.39 1.01
N PRO A 237 15.05 -10.35 0.36
CA PRO A 237 13.78 -10.59 1.02
C PRO A 237 13.58 -12.09 1.33
N VAL A 238 12.87 -12.41 2.40
CA VAL A 238 12.41 -13.80 2.65
C VAL A 238 11.38 -14.22 1.59
N SER A 239 11.29 -15.52 1.27
CA SER A 239 10.26 -16.01 0.33
C SER A 239 8.85 -15.83 0.90
N GLY A 240 7.96 -15.19 0.15
CA GLY A 240 6.62 -14.81 0.62
C GLY A 240 6.65 -13.66 1.63
N THR A 241 7.67 -12.80 1.57
CA THR A 241 7.81 -11.66 2.47
C THR A 241 6.54 -10.79 2.46
N PRO A 242 6.07 -10.28 3.61
CA PRO A 242 5.04 -9.24 3.58
C PRO A 242 5.58 -8.01 2.85
N LEU A 243 4.72 -7.38 2.07
CA LEU A 243 5.04 -6.15 1.36
C LEU A 243 4.13 -5.04 1.86
N ALA A 244 4.70 -3.88 2.13
CA ALA A 244 3.97 -2.66 2.40
C ALA A 244 4.57 -1.52 1.57
N SER A 245 3.73 -0.64 1.05
CA SER A 245 4.19 0.50 0.27
C SER A 245 3.38 1.75 0.60
N ALA A 246 4.01 2.89 0.42
CA ALA A 246 3.38 4.20 0.50
C ALA A 246 4.09 5.15 -0.48
N ALA A 247 3.34 6.12 -1.00
CA ALA A 247 3.86 7.17 -1.87
C ALA A 247 3.52 8.55 -1.31
N ILE A 248 4.39 9.53 -1.56
CA ILE A 248 4.09 10.95 -1.30
C ILE A 248 3.06 11.43 -2.34
N ASP A 249 2.00 12.08 -1.87
CA ASP A 249 0.99 12.73 -2.72
C ASP A 249 0.99 14.27 -2.56
N ASP A 250 2.11 14.83 -2.08
CA ASP A 250 2.28 16.26 -1.86
C ASP A 250 2.71 17.00 -3.13
N LYS A 251 1.84 17.87 -3.61
CA LYS A 251 2.10 18.75 -4.76
C LYS A 251 3.06 19.89 -4.44
N GLY A 252 3.32 20.19 -3.16
CA GLY A 252 4.03 21.39 -2.75
C GLY A 252 5.54 21.39 -3.02
N TRP A 253 6.18 20.22 -3.13
CA TRP A 253 7.63 20.08 -3.08
C TRP A 253 8.27 19.58 -4.38
N ASP A 254 7.48 19.33 -5.43
CA ASP A 254 7.95 18.71 -6.67
C ASP A 254 8.66 17.35 -6.49
N PHE A 255 8.50 16.75 -5.31
CA PHE A 255 9.25 15.60 -4.86
C PHE A 255 8.31 14.43 -4.60
N PHE A 256 8.56 13.34 -5.33
CA PHE A 256 7.76 12.13 -5.27
C PHE A 256 8.68 11.00 -4.85
N GLU A 257 8.38 10.44 -3.69
CA GLU A 257 9.02 9.25 -3.18
C GLU A 257 8.00 8.14 -3.09
N ILE A 258 8.47 6.92 -3.35
CA ILE A 258 7.72 5.70 -3.12
C ILE A 258 8.62 4.78 -2.32
N HIS A 259 8.11 4.29 -1.20
CA HIS A 259 8.84 3.38 -0.35
C HIS A 259 8.19 2.00 -0.43
N LEU A 260 9.04 0.97 -0.41
CA LEU A 260 8.64 -0.43 -0.32
C LEU A 260 9.35 -1.07 0.88
N TRP A 261 8.57 -1.49 1.86
CA TRP A 261 9.04 -2.21 3.04
C TRP A 261 8.78 -3.71 2.91
N PHE A 262 9.75 -4.50 3.36
CA PHE A 262 9.72 -5.96 3.34
C PHE A 262 10.54 -6.54 4.49
N LEU A 263 10.41 -7.84 4.75
CA LEU A 263 11.25 -8.57 5.70
C LEU A 263 12.39 -9.31 5.02
N ASP A 264 13.56 -9.28 5.66
CA ASP A 264 14.68 -10.16 5.35
C ASP A 264 14.54 -11.54 6.05
N PRO A 265 15.39 -12.54 5.74
CA PRO A 265 15.38 -13.84 6.40
C PRO A 265 15.57 -13.82 7.92
N THR A 266 16.05 -12.71 8.47
CA THR A 266 16.24 -12.50 9.92
C THR A 266 15.07 -11.77 10.58
N SER A 267 13.95 -11.61 9.87
CA SER A 267 12.72 -10.93 10.35
C SER A 267 12.91 -9.44 10.70
N PHE A 268 13.94 -8.80 10.14
CA PHE A 268 14.08 -7.34 10.22
C PHE A 268 13.41 -6.66 9.03
N ILE A 269 12.76 -5.53 9.29
CA ILE A 269 12.21 -4.67 8.24
C ILE A 269 13.37 -4.04 7.47
N LYS A 270 13.32 -4.17 6.15
CA LYS A 270 14.17 -3.49 5.18
C LYS A 270 13.30 -2.61 4.29
N SER A 271 13.92 -1.62 3.67
CA SER A 271 13.24 -0.69 2.79
C SER A 271 14.08 -0.43 1.54
N VAL A 272 13.38 -0.21 0.43
CA VAL A 272 13.93 0.37 -0.79
C VAL A 272 13.04 1.54 -1.17
N VAL A 273 13.64 2.60 -1.67
CA VAL A 273 12.94 3.83 -2.03
C VAL A 273 13.19 4.17 -3.48
N GLN A 274 12.13 4.58 -4.16
CA GLN A 274 12.20 5.28 -5.43
C GLN A 274 12.27 6.79 -5.18
N LEU A 275 13.44 7.39 -5.36
CA LEU A 275 13.59 8.84 -5.35
C LEU A 275 13.36 9.40 -6.75
N ASP A 276 12.71 10.56 -6.84
CA ASP A 276 12.48 11.28 -8.10
C ASP A 276 11.86 10.39 -9.17
N THR A 277 10.56 10.12 -9.04
CA THR A 277 9.81 9.28 -9.98
C THR A 277 9.89 9.78 -11.44
N ARG A 278 10.24 11.04 -11.69
CA ARG A 278 10.35 11.61 -13.04
C ARG A 278 11.65 11.22 -13.75
N ASN A 279 12.72 10.89 -13.02
CA ASN A 279 13.99 10.54 -13.63
C ASN A 279 14.23 9.02 -13.64
N PRO A 280 14.08 8.31 -14.79
CA PRO A 280 14.27 6.86 -14.88
C PRO A 280 15.67 6.35 -14.55
N SER A 281 16.69 7.22 -14.62
CA SER A 281 18.09 6.81 -14.50
C SER A 281 18.59 6.63 -13.07
N ASN A 282 17.83 7.05 -12.04
CA ASN A 282 18.31 7.06 -10.65
C ASN A 282 17.23 6.68 -9.63
N ARG A 283 16.29 5.81 -10.02
CA ARG A 283 15.02 5.60 -9.31
C ARG A 283 15.21 4.90 -7.98
N TRP A 284 15.69 3.66 -7.99
CA TRP A 284 15.67 2.80 -6.80
C TRP A 284 16.99 2.85 -6.04
N GLN A 285 16.91 2.95 -4.73
CA GLN A 285 18.03 2.83 -3.81
C GLN A 285 17.62 2.06 -2.54
N VAL A 286 18.61 1.55 -1.82
CA VAL A 286 18.41 0.97 -0.49
C VAL A 286 18.10 2.11 0.48
N ASP A 287 17.01 1.99 1.23
CA ASP A 287 16.65 2.92 2.28
C ASP A 287 17.17 2.39 3.62
N LEU A 288 17.93 3.24 4.31
CA LEU A 288 18.63 2.89 5.54
C LEU A 288 17.76 3.02 6.79
N LEU A 289 16.54 3.58 6.69
CA LEU A 289 15.64 3.76 7.84
C LEU A 289 16.32 4.48 9.04
N ASN A 290 17.20 5.45 8.76
CA ASN A 290 18.06 6.09 9.76
C ASN A 290 18.83 5.11 10.67
N GLU A 291 19.26 3.98 10.10
CA GLU A 291 19.98 2.91 10.81
C GLU A 291 19.14 2.20 11.89
N ALA A 292 17.82 2.42 11.93
CA ALA A 292 16.95 1.78 12.88
C ALA A 292 16.85 0.27 12.66
N VAL A 293 16.75 -0.46 13.76
CA VAL A 293 16.65 -1.93 13.79
C VAL A 293 15.22 -2.30 14.17
N LEU A 294 14.39 -2.54 13.16
CA LEU A 294 12.98 -2.90 13.32
C LEU A 294 12.81 -4.42 13.20
N GLU A 295 12.93 -5.12 14.33
CA GLU A 295 12.67 -6.57 14.41
C GLU A 295 11.16 -6.86 14.48
N THR A 296 10.72 -7.89 13.78
CA THR A 296 9.32 -8.32 13.74
C THR A 296 9.14 -9.72 14.31
N ARG A 297 7.94 -10.01 14.82
CA ARG A 297 7.56 -11.38 15.16
C ARG A 297 7.61 -12.25 13.90
N PRO A 298 8.10 -13.50 13.97
CA PRO A 298 8.03 -14.42 12.83
C PRO A 298 6.59 -14.57 12.32
N GLY A 299 6.37 -14.27 11.04
CA GLY A 299 5.04 -14.28 10.42
C GLY A 299 4.28 -12.95 10.50
N SER A 300 4.85 -11.92 11.12
CA SER A 300 4.30 -10.56 11.10
C SER A 300 4.04 -10.13 9.66
N LEU A 301 2.88 -9.51 9.43
CA LEU A 301 2.61 -8.77 8.21
C LEU A 301 3.04 -7.31 8.39
N LEU A 302 3.03 -6.55 7.30
CA LEU A 302 3.41 -5.14 7.27
C LEU A 302 2.28 -4.32 6.67
N ALA A 303 2.12 -3.10 7.14
CA ALA A 303 1.32 -2.08 6.48
C ALA A 303 2.04 -0.73 6.56
N ALA A 304 1.90 0.10 5.54
CA ALA A 304 2.54 1.42 5.53
C ALA A 304 1.62 2.49 4.98
N ALA A 305 1.82 3.72 5.45
CA ALA A 305 1.14 4.90 4.96
C ALA A 305 2.07 6.11 5.05
N TRP A 306 1.79 7.11 4.21
CA TRP A 306 2.37 8.44 4.35
C TRP A 306 1.33 9.40 4.92
N GLN A 307 1.68 10.09 5.99
CA GLN A 307 0.84 11.06 6.68
C GLN A 307 1.29 12.47 6.28
N ARG A 308 0.36 13.32 5.86
CA ARG A 308 0.66 14.72 5.56
C ARG A 308 1.07 15.46 6.84
N PRO A 309 1.93 16.48 6.73
CA PRO A 309 2.28 17.30 7.87
C PRO A 309 1.05 18.05 8.40
N TRP A 310 1.11 18.46 9.67
CA TRP A 310 0.08 19.30 10.29
C TRP A 310 0.14 20.75 9.79
N VAL A 311 1.31 21.16 9.30
CA VAL A 311 1.59 22.52 8.86
C VAL A 311 1.95 22.47 7.38
N ASP A 312 1.26 23.30 6.60
CA ASP A 312 1.57 23.48 5.18
C ASP A 312 3.05 23.83 5.00
N GLY A 313 3.71 23.16 4.04
CA GLY A 313 5.13 23.38 3.77
C GLY A 313 6.08 22.74 4.79
N GLN A 314 5.64 21.75 5.56
CA GLN A 314 6.54 20.78 6.21
C GLN A 314 6.57 19.46 5.42
N GLN A 315 7.52 18.59 5.73
CA GLN A 315 7.53 17.23 5.18
C GLN A 315 6.59 16.35 6.02
N GLY A 316 5.80 15.52 5.34
CA GLY A 316 5.00 14.49 6.00
C GLY A 316 5.85 13.38 6.64
N GLY A 317 5.19 12.45 7.31
CA GLY A 317 5.84 11.32 7.96
C GLY A 317 5.45 9.99 7.33
N TRP A 318 6.38 9.04 7.28
CA TRP A 318 6.10 7.66 6.95
C TRP A 318 5.72 6.89 8.22
N ALA A 319 4.77 5.98 8.12
CA ALA A 319 4.39 5.09 9.21
C ALA A 319 4.43 3.65 8.71
N VAL A 320 5.03 2.74 9.49
CA VAL A 320 5.10 1.30 9.20
C VAL A 320 4.58 0.53 10.40
N ALA A 321 3.49 -0.22 10.21
CA ALA A 321 2.87 -1.08 11.20
C ALA A 321 3.40 -2.52 11.09
N TYR A 322 3.69 -3.14 12.24
CA TYR A 322 4.21 -4.51 12.34
C TYR A 322 3.90 -5.12 13.72
N GLN A 323 4.02 -6.44 13.87
CA GLN A 323 3.89 -7.11 15.16
C GLN A 323 5.23 -7.25 15.87
N ARG A 324 5.28 -6.82 17.13
CA ARG A 324 6.48 -6.87 17.97
C ARG A 324 6.84 -8.32 18.34
N PRO A 325 8.11 -8.73 18.25
CA PRO A 325 8.54 -10.10 18.59
C PRO A 325 8.15 -10.56 19.99
N SER A 326 8.32 -9.68 20.99
CA SER A 326 8.23 -10.05 22.41
C SER A 326 6.85 -10.53 22.85
N ASP A 327 5.78 -9.97 22.28
CA ASP A 327 4.42 -10.20 22.77
C ASP A 327 3.35 -10.18 21.67
N GLY A 328 3.68 -9.86 20.42
CA GLY A 328 2.72 -9.81 19.32
C GLY A 328 1.88 -8.53 19.24
N ALA A 329 2.10 -7.56 20.14
CA ALA A 329 1.46 -6.24 20.05
C ALA A 329 1.78 -5.57 18.71
N VAL A 330 0.81 -4.85 18.14
CA VAL A 330 1.05 -4.10 16.90
C VAL A 330 1.72 -2.78 17.24
N LYS A 331 2.92 -2.61 16.69
CA LYS A 331 3.72 -1.40 16.75
C LYS A 331 3.57 -0.60 15.47
N VAL A 332 3.70 0.72 15.57
CA VAL A 332 3.86 1.61 14.42
C VAL A 332 5.13 2.42 14.60
N ALA A 333 6.11 2.23 13.72
CA ALA A 333 7.30 3.05 13.65
C ALA A 333 7.07 4.23 12.70
N ASN A 334 7.65 5.38 13.01
CA ASN A 334 7.46 6.62 12.25
C ASN A 334 8.80 7.20 11.78
N SER A 335 8.84 7.82 10.59
CA SER A 335 10.08 8.38 10.03
C SER A 335 10.70 9.53 10.82
N SER A 336 9.97 10.15 11.73
CA SER A 336 10.53 11.15 12.64
C SER A 336 11.32 10.53 13.80
N HIS A 337 11.19 9.23 14.05
CA HIS A 337 11.81 8.53 15.19
C HIS A 337 11.79 7.01 15.00
N TRP A 338 12.36 6.47 13.91
CA TRP A 338 12.32 5.04 13.59
C TRP A 338 12.82 4.13 14.72
N GLU A 339 13.75 4.62 15.55
CA GLU A 339 14.31 3.93 16.70
C GLU A 339 13.30 3.68 17.83
N THR A 340 12.16 4.41 17.82
CA THR A 340 11.04 4.20 18.73
C THR A 340 9.78 3.89 17.94
N SER A 341 9.01 2.91 18.42
CA SER A 341 7.72 2.59 17.82
C SER A 341 6.63 2.61 18.87
N ASP A 342 5.50 3.22 18.51
CA ASP A 342 4.34 3.33 19.38
C ASP A 342 3.53 2.05 19.38
N VAL A 343 2.92 1.70 20.51
CA VAL A 343 1.93 0.62 20.53
C VAL A 343 0.64 1.16 19.94
N ALA A 344 0.20 0.58 18.83
CA ALA A 344 -1.09 0.89 18.23
C ALA A 344 -2.18 -0.06 18.74
N VAL A 345 -1.86 -1.34 18.93
CA VAL A 345 -2.79 -2.36 19.45
C VAL A 345 -2.06 -3.26 20.43
N GLU A 346 -2.57 -3.38 21.66
CA GLU A 346 -1.97 -4.31 22.64
C GLU A 346 -2.09 -5.76 22.18
N SER A 347 -1.15 -6.59 22.63
CA SER A 347 -1.12 -8.03 22.38
C SER A 347 -2.40 -8.75 22.81
N SER A 348 -3.10 -8.24 23.84
CA SER A 348 -4.37 -8.79 24.31
C SER A 348 -5.58 -8.50 23.40
N PHE A 349 -5.41 -7.69 22.35
CA PHE A 349 -6.48 -7.31 21.42
C PHE A 349 -6.23 -7.75 19.98
N VAL A 350 -5.12 -8.41 19.67
CA VAL A 350 -4.73 -8.77 18.29
C VAL A 350 -4.28 -10.22 18.22
N VAL A 351 -4.65 -10.92 17.14
CA VAL A 351 -4.15 -12.28 16.90
C VAL A 351 -2.71 -12.27 16.40
N ASP A 352 -1.98 -13.35 16.67
CA ASP A 352 -0.66 -13.56 16.07
C ASP A 352 -0.76 -13.64 14.55
N ASN A 353 0.19 -12.99 13.87
CA ASN A 353 0.26 -12.89 12.40
C ASN A 353 -0.97 -12.21 11.78
N SER A 354 -1.60 -11.30 12.52
CA SER A 354 -2.71 -10.48 12.06
C SER A 354 -2.38 -9.84 10.71
N SER A 355 -3.33 -9.87 9.79
CA SER A 355 -3.26 -8.99 8.63
C SER A 355 -3.37 -7.53 9.05
N LEU A 356 -2.59 -6.67 8.40
CA LEU A 356 -2.46 -5.26 8.71
C LEU A 356 -2.77 -4.46 7.45
N ALA A 357 -3.52 -3.37 7.61
CA ALA A 357 -3.65 -2.34 6.59
C ALA A 357 -3.76 -0.98 7.27
N ILE A 358 -3.11 0.04 6.72
CA ILE A 358 -3.11 1.39 7.30
C ILE A 358 -3.37 2.41 6.20
N ILE A 359 -4.17 3.42 6.50
CA ILE A 359 -4.47 4.51 5.58
C ILE A 359 -4.54 5.84 6.34
N PRO A 360 -4.15 6.97 5.73
CA PRO A 360 -4.36 8.27 6.35
C PRO A 360 -5.85 8.60 6.47
N GLN A 361 -6.19 9.45 7.44
CA GLN A 361 -7.54 9.93 7.67
C GLN A 361 -7.56 11.44 7.78
N ARG A 362 -8.63 12.03 7.26
CA ARG A 362 -8.85 13.47 7.31
C ARG A 362 -9.54 13.91 8.60
N ARG A 363 -9.03 14.97 9.22
CA ARG A 363 -9.63 15.72 10.33
C ARG A 363 -9.89 17.15 9.88
N GLY A 364 -11.14 17.46 9.56
CA GLY A 364 -11.49 18.78 9.04
C GLY A 364 -10.79 19.04 7.70
N THR A 365 -9.84 19.98 7.67
CA THR A 365 -9.04 20.28 6.46
C THR A 365 -7.68 19.58 6.42
N PHE A 366 -7.27 18.91 7.50
CA PHE A 366 -5.95 18.30 7.63
C PHE A 366 -6.01 16.80 7.39
N LEU A 367 -4.95 16.24 6.81
CA LEU A 367 -4.79 14.81 6.61
C LEU A 367 -3.71 14.26 7.55
N ASP A 368 -4.02 14.36 8.83
CA ASP A 368 -3.08 14.18 9.92
C ASP A 368 -3.49 13.06 10.89
N ARG A 369 -4.49 12.26 10.53
CA ARG A 369 -4.86 11.06 11.27
C ARG A 369 -4.49 9.81 10.49
N MET A 370 -4.54 8.66 11.17
CA MET A 370 -4.38 7.36 10.53
C MET A 370 -5.39 6.36 11.06
N GLN A 371 -5.72 5.40 10.22
CA GLN A 371 -6.59 4.28 10.50
C GLN A 371 -5.83 2.99 10.28
N LEU A 372 -5.67 2.20 11.34
CA LEU A 372 -5.02 0.90 11.30
C LEU A 372 -6.08 -0.19 11.46
N VAL A 373 -6.12 -1.10 10.50
CA VAL A 373 -6.95 -2.29 10.54
C VAL A 373 -6.10 -3.48 10.96
N THR A 374 -6.63 -4.25 11.91
CA THR A 374 -6.04 -5.49 12.42
C THR A 374 -7.12 -6.56 12.54
N GLN A 375 -6.70 -7.80 12.77
CA GLN A 375 -7.58 -8.87 13.19
C GLN A 375 -7.51 -8.97 14.72
N GLY A 376 -8.67 -8.81 15.35
CA GLY A 376 -8.78 -8.89 16.79
C GLY A 376 -8.82 -10.32 17.32
N LEU A 377 -8.52 -10.45 18.61
CA LEU A 377 -8.85 -11.66 19.36
C LEU A 377 -10.36 -11.68 19.61
N ALA A 378 -11.07 -12.74 19.20
CA ALA A 378 -12.44 -12.95 19.66
C ALA A 378 -12.46 -13.86 20.88
N ASN A 379 -13.64 -13.97 21.49
CA ASN A 379 -13.97 -15.04 22.44
C ASN A 379 -14.09 -16.42 21.77
N SER A 380 -13.76 -16.55 20.48
CA SER A 380 -13.87 -17.76 19.68
C SER A 380 -12.47 -18.28 19.37
N GLU A 381 -12.28 -19.60 19.49
CA GLU A 381 -11.01 -20.27 19.17
C GLU A 381 -10.71 -20.31 17.66
N THR A 382 -11.69 -20.05 16.81
CA THR A 382 -11.57 -20.25 15.35
C THR A 382 -11.70 -18.98 14.51
N THR A 383 -12.15 -17.88 15.11
CA THR A 383 -12.44 -16.64 14.38
C THR A 383 -12.15 -15.40 15.22
N GLY A 384 -11.74 -14.30 14.60
CA GLY A 384 -11.56 -12.96 15.17
C GLY A 384 -12.46 -11.91 14.47
N PRO A 385 -12.64 -10.71 15.03
CA PRO A 385 -13.15 -9.58 14.26
C PRO A 385 -12.06 -8.96 13.37
N MET A 386 -12.43 -8.44 12.19
CA MET A 386 -11.68 -7.36 11.54
C MET A 386 -12.01 -6.08 12.30
N GLN A 387 -11.02 -5.38 12.80
CA GLN A 387 -11.21 -4.23 13.67
C GLN A 387 -10.31 -3.06 13.29
N LEU A 388 -10.74 -1.86 13.68
CA LEU A 388 -10.13 -0.59 13.36
C LEU A 388 -9.63 0.07 14.65
N THR A 389 -8.41 0.60 14.61
CA THR A 389 -7.84 1.49 15.63
C THR A 389 -7.45 2.81 14.98
N ASN A 390 -7.80 3.93 15.63
CA ASN A 390 -7.52 5.26 15.09
C ASN A 390 -6.31 5.90 15.77
N TYR A 391 -5.59 6.71 15.02
CA TYR A 391 -4.57 7.64 15.51
C TYR A 391 -5.10 9.07 15.38
N ASP A 392 -5.09 9.82 16.49
CA ASP A 392 -5.36 11.27 16.50
C ASP A 392 -4.16 12.04 17.05
N ALA A 393 -4.07 12.22 18.37
CA ALA A 393 -2.89 12.74 19.05
C ALA A 393 -2.01 11.61 19.63
N GLY A 394 -2.25 10.39 19.16
CA GLY A 394 -1.79 9.12 19.73
C GLY A 394 -2.75 8.01 19.29
N TRP A 395 -2.31 6.75 19.43
CA TRP A 395 -3.15 5.59 19.13
C TRP A 395 -4.20 5.38 20.22
N ASP A 396 -5.45 5.12 19.81
CA ASP A 396 -6.54 4.77 20.70
C ASP A 396 -6.46 3.30 21.15
N VAL A 397 -5.39 2.94 21.85
CA VAL A 397 -5.00 1.56 22.19
C VAL A 397 -6.10 0.74 22.90
N GLY A 398 -7.03 1.41 23.61
CA GLY A 398 -8.16 0.77 24.30
C GLY A 398 -9.51 0.81 23.56
N LYS A 399 -9.56 1.32 22.32
CA LYS A 399 -10.80 1.46 21.55
C LYS A 399 -10.64 0.84 20.17
N GLN A 400 -11.09 -0.41 20.05
CA GLN A 400 -11.18 -1.10 18.78
C GLN A 400 -12.62 -1.00 18.27
N GLN A 401 -12.80 -0.51 17.05
CA GLN A 401 -14.07 -0.54 16.37
C GLN A 401 -14.16 -1.80 15.50
N VAL A 402 -15.11 -2.67 15.78
CA VAL A 402 -15.33 -3.87 14.96
C VAL A 402 -15.94 -3.47 13.60
N LEU A 403 -15.29 -3.90 12.52
CA LEU A 403 -15.73 -3.70 11.15
C LEU A 403 -16.53 -4.90 10.62
N ILE A 404 -16.00 -6.10 10.85
CA ILE A 404 -16.56 -7.38 10.40
C ILE A 404 -16.31 -8.42 11.49
N ASN A 405 -17.28 -9.26 11.79
CA ASN A 405 -17.12 -10.37 12.74
C ASN A 405 -16.84 -11.70 12.01
N GLY A 406 -16.31 -12.68 12.72
CA GLY A 406 -16.22 -14.06 12.21
C GLY A 406 -15.13 -14.26 11.16
N ILE A 407 -14.11 -13.41 11.11
CA ILE A 407 -12.94 -13.60 10.25
C ILE A 407 -12.17 -14.83 10.74
N PRO A 408 -11.93 -15.86 9.92
CA PRO A 408 -11.10 -17.00 10.31
C PRO A 408 -9.72 -16.57 10.82
N LEU A 409 -9.11 -17.36 11.71
CA LEU A 409 -7.76 -17.08 12.19
C LEU A 409 -6.75 -16.87 11.03
N PRO A 410 -5.67 -16.10 11.26
CA PRO A 410 -4.72 -15.73 10.22
C PRO A 410 -4.19 -16.91 9.41
N SER A 411 -4.10 -16.69 8.10
CA SER A 411 -3.55 -17.66 7.14
C SER A 411 -2.49 -17.01 6.24
N LYS A 412 -1.76 -17.86 5.50
CA LYS A 412 -0.76 -17.42 4.53
C LYS A 412 -1.35 -16.68 3.32
N LYS A 413 -2.67 -16.72 3.11
CA LYS A 413 -3.35 -16.00 2.02
C LYS A 413 -4.15 -14.82 2.51
N GLN A 414 -4.55 -14.81 3.77
CA GLN A 414 -5.34 -13.73 4.32
C GLN A 414 -4.60 -12.39 4.20
N GLN A 415 -5.30 -11.37 3.71
CA GLN A 415 -4.80 -10.00 3.55
C GLN A 415 -5.92 -8.99 3.76
N PHE A 416 -5.62 -7.89 4.44
CA PHE A 416 -6.48 -6.73 4.53
C PHE A 416 -5.99 -5.64 3.59
N ALA A 417 -6.92 -4.91 3.00
CA ALA A 417 -6.65 -3.76 2.17
C ALA A 417 -7.69 -2.67 2.45
N ILE A 418 -7.29 -1.42 2.25
CA ILE A 418 -8.16 -0.26 2.52
C ILE A 418 -8.00 0.71 1.35
N THR A 419 -9.12 1.30 0.94
CA THR A 419 -9.13 2.45 0.04
C THR A 419 -10.09 3.51 0.56
N MET A 420 -10.12 4.64 -0.13
CA MET A 420 -11.00 5.76 0.18
C MET A 420 -11.40 6.52 -1.08
N TRP A 421 -12.42 7.35 -0.98
CA TRP A 421 -12.82 8.28 -2.04
C TRP A 421 -13.64 9.43 -1.44
N ASN A 422 -14.17 10.30 -2.33
CA ASN A 422 -14.96 11.47 -1.95
C ASN A 422 -14.24 12.35 -0.92
N ASP A 423 -12.99 12.71 -1.21
CA ASP A 423 -12.21 13.64 -0.40
C ASP A 423 -12.07 13.18 1.07
N TRP A 424 -11.72 11.90 1.24
CA TRP A 424 -11.44 11.23 2.51
C TRP A 424 -12.64 11.10 3.43
N SER A 425 -13.85 11.10 2.88
CA SER A 425 -15.08 10.92 3.64
C SER A 425 -15.62 9.49 3.59
N ASN A 426 -15.24 8.73 2.55
CA ASN A 426 -15.70 7.36 2.36
C ASN A 426 -14.52 6.40 2.36
N TYR A 427 -14.69 5.24 2.97
CA TYR A 427 -13.63 4.22 3.10
C TYR A 427 -14.20 2.83 2.83
N LEU A 428 -13.46 2.01 2.10
CA LEU A 428 -13.77 0.58 1.93
C LEU A 428 -12.65 -0.25 2.53
N TYR A 429 -13.01 -1.09 3.49
CA TYR A 429 -12.13 -2.02 4.16
C TYR A 429 -12.44 -3.41 3.61
N VAL A 430 -11.44 -4.07 3.02
CA VAL A 430 -11.59 -5.37 2.35
C VAL A 430 -10.69 -6.38 3.04
N GLY A 431 -11.23 -7.58 3.31
CA GLY A 431 -10.46 -8.73 3.74
C GLY A 431 -10.55 -9.87 2.73
N LEU A 432 -9.40 -10.36 2.30
CA LEU A 432 -9.26 -11.63 1.59
C LEU A 432 -9.18 -12.77 2.62
N LEU A 433 -10.03 -13.77 2.48
CA LEU A 433 -10.06 -14.97 3.32
C LEU A 433 -9.25 -16.11 2.67
N ASP A 434 -8.96 -17.17 3.42
CA ASP A 434 -8.09 -18.26 2.97
C ASP A 434 -8.62 -19.02 1.74
N GLY A 435 -9.95 -19.09 1.59
CA GLY A 435 -10.61 -19.72 0.44
C GLY A 435 -10.64 -18.85 -0.82
N GLY A 436 -10.10 -17.63 -0.77
CA GLY A 436 -10.12 -16.68 -1.88
C GLY A 436 -11.35 -15.77 -1.92
N GLU A 437 -12.27 -15.93 -0.98
CA GLU A 437 -13.44 -15.06 -0.82
C GLU A 437 -13.05 -13.70 -0.23
N LEU A 438 -13.82 -12.67 -0.58
CA LEU A 438 -13.68 -11.34 0.01
C LEU A 438 -14.85 -11.02 0.94
N CYS A 439 -14.54 -10.43 2.09
CA CYS A 439 -15.51 -9.73 2.94
C CYS A 439 -15.17 -8.24 2.98
N ALA A 440 -16.16 -7.37 3.21
CA ALA A 440 -15.88 -5.95 3.32
C ALA A 440 -16.78 -5.20 4.31
N SER A 441 -16.34 -3.99 4.67
CA SER A 441 -17.10 -2.99 5.40
C SER A 441 -16.86 -1.64 4.74
N HIS A 442 -17.88 -0.79 4.68
CA HIS A 442 -17.84 0.52 4.05
C HIS A 442 -18.26 1.60 5.03
N TYR A 443 -17.41 2.62 5.21
CA TYR A 443 -17.78 3.84 5.92
C TYR A 443 -18.27 4.88 4.92
N ASP A 444 -19.51 5.35 5.08
CA ASP A 444 -20.18 6.28 4.16
C ASP A 444 -20.02 7.77 4.54
N GLY A 445 -19.14 8.07 5.49
CA GLY A 445 -19.01 9.39 6.11
C GLY A 445 -19.81 9.58 7.40
N SER A 446 -20.67 8.62 7.74
CA SER A 446 -21.50 8.66 8.94
C SER A 446 -21.51 7.35 9.72
N SER A 447 -21.57 6.21 9.03
CA SER A 447 -21.75 4.90 9.62
C SER A 447 -20.98 3.83 8.86
N PHE A 448 -20.68 2.73 9.56
CA PHE A 448 -20.08 1.55 8.96
C PHE A 448 -21.17 0.58 8.51
N ASN A 449 -21.08 0.17 7.26
CA ASN A 449 -22.02 -0.71 6.59
C ASN A 449 -21.29 -1.99 6.17
N SER A 450 -21.70 -3.14 6.71
CA SER A 450 -21.12 -4.42 6.31
C SER A 450 -21.51 -4.77 4.87
N ILE A 451 -20.58 -5.36 4.12
CA ILE A 451 -20.78 -5.87 2.77
C ILE A 451 -20.53 -7.37 2.80
N ASP A 452 -21.62 -8.13 2.84
CA ASP A 452 -21.58 -9.60 2.90
C ASP A 452 -21.07 -10.23 1.60
N THR A 453 -21.20 -9.52 0.48
CA THR A 453 -20.78 -10.03 -0.84
C THR A 453 -20.24 -8.92 -1.71
N ILE A 454 -19.01 -9.12 -2.20
CA ILE A 454 -18.42 -8.26 -3.23
C ILE A 454 -18.77 -8.83 -4.60
N ASN A 455 -19.49 -8.03 -5.38
CA ASN A 455 -19.83 -8.31 -6.76
C ASN A 455 -18.69 -7.85 -7.68
N PHE A 456 -18.46 -8.61 -8.74
CA PHE A 456 -17.45 -8.28 -9.74
C PHE A 456 -18.13 -8.18 -11.09
N SER A 457 -17.95 -7.04 -11.77
CA SER A 457 -18.43 -6.86 -13.14
C SER A 457 -17.30 -7.11 -14.14
N GLY A 458 -17.32 -8.28 -14.79
CA GLY A 458 -16.29 -8.71 -15.73
C GLY A 458 -15.08 -9.37 -15.08
N GLY A 459 -14.04 -9.63 -15.87
CA GLY A 459 -12.78 -10.25 -15.44
C GLY A 459 -12.76 -11.78 -15.57
N PRO A 460 -11.58 -12.40 -15.40
CA PRO A 460 -11.39 -13.85 -15.46
C PRO A 460 -11.87 -14.56 -14.17
N THR A 461 -11.71 -15.88 -14.13
CA THR A 461 -12.01 -16.68 -12.94
C THR A 461 -11.19 -16.23 -11.73
N ARG A 462 -11.87 -16.13 -10.58
CA ARG A 462 -11.34 -15.55 -9.36
C ARG A 462 -10.94 -16.66 -8.39
N ASN A 463 -9.65 -16.73 -8.09
CA ASN A 463 -9.10 -17.53 -7.01
C ASN A 463 -7.96 -16.72 -6.38
N PHE A 464 -8.34 -15.68 -5.65
CA PHE A 464 -7.37 -14.68 -5.21
C PHE A 464 -6.46 -15.25 -4.12
N THR A 465 -5.16 -15.02 -4.27
CA THR A 465 -4.15 -15.41 -3.27
C THR A 465 -3.54 -14.24 -2.54
N ALA A 466 -3.70 -13.03 -3.09
CA ALA A 466 -3.26 -11.77 -2.48
C ALA A 466 -4.13 -10.62 -3.00
N ILE A 467 -4.29 -9.59 -2.18
CA ILE A 467 -4.94 -8.33 -2.56
C ILE A 467 -4.15 -7.13 -2.07
N SER A 468 -4.29 -6.01 -2.76
CA SER A 468 -3.92 -4.68 -2.28
C SER A 468 -4.86 -3.63 -2.86
N MET A 469 -4.89 -2.45 -2.24
CA MET A 469 -5.67 -1.33 -2.75
C MET A 469 -4.85 -0.05 -2.71
N THR A 470 -5.11 0.85 -3.65
CA THR A 470 -4.55 2.20 -3.68
C THR A 470 -5.54 3.20 -3.09
N ALA A 471 -5.07 4.41 -2.79
CA ALA A 471 -5.89 5.48 -2.23
C ALA A 471 -6.92 6.05 -3.22
N ASP A 472 -6.79 5.77 -4.53
CA ASP A 472 -7.71 6.24 -5.58
C ASP A 472 -8.78 5.23 -5.99
N GLY A 473 -9.06 4.22 -5.15
CA GLY A 473 -10.17 3.29 -5.38
C GLY A 473 -9.86 2.15 -6.35
N MET A 474 -8.60 1.76 -6.50
CA MET A 474 -8.23 0.56 -7.27
C MET A 474 -7.92 -0.61 -6.35
N LEU A 475 -8.39 -1.79 -6.73
CA LEU A 475 -8.05 -3.07 -6.14
C LEU A 475 -7.20 -3.87 -7.11
N TYR A 476 -6.08 -4.38 -6.60
CA TYR A 476 -5.22 -5.32 -7.31
C TYR A 476 -5.32 -6.68 -6.63
N ALA A 477 -5.32 -7.75 -7.42
CA ALA A 477 -5.38 -9.11 -6.89
C ALA A 477 -4.55 -10.09 -7.70
N ILE A 478 -3.87 -11.01 -7.03
CA ILE A 478 -3.18 -12.14 -7.68
C ILE A 478 -4.18 -13.28 -7.89
N SER A 479 -4.31 -13.79 -9.12
CA SER A 479 -5.11 -14.97 -9.46
C SER A 479 -4.42 -15.74 -10.59
N ASN A 480 -4.13 -17.04 -10.39
CA ASN A 480 -3.54 -17.92 -11.41
C ASN A 480 -2.28 -17.36 -12.12
N ASP A 481 -1.29 -16.87 -11.36
CA ASP A 481 -0.05 -16.27 -11.92
C ASP A 481 -0.28 -14.95 -12.68
N GLU A 482 -1.45 -14.31 -12.50
CA GLU A 482 -1.79 -13.01 -13.06
C GLU A 482 -2.06 -11.99 -11.95
N ILE A 483 -1.75 -10.72 -12.21
CA ILE A 483 -2.22 -9.59 -11.41
C ILE A 483 -3.36 -8.92 -12.17
N LEU A 484 -4.52 -8.85 -11.53
CA LEU A 484 -5.74 -8.30 -12.08
C LEU A 484 -6.06 -6.96 -11.41
N GLU A 485 -6.59 -6.02 -12.19
CA GLU A 485 -6.98 -4.69 -11.72
C GLU A 485 -8.50 -4.52 -11.78
N TYR A 486 -9.05 -3.99 -10.68
CA TYR A 486 -10.46 -3.65 -10.54
C TYR A 486 -10.60 -2.23 -9.99
N SER A 487 -11.60 -1.49 -10.48
CA SER A 487 -11.98 -0.19 -9.93
C SER A 487 -13.18 -0.34 -9.01
N VAL A 488 -13.19 0.37 -7.88
CA VAL A 488 -14.33 0.43 -6.98
C VAL A 488 -15.43 1.29 -7.60
N ASP A 489 -16.65 0.76 -7.68
CA ASP A 489 -17.83 1.57 -8.01
C ASP A 489 -18.18 2.44 -6.80
N THR A 490 -17.75 3.70 -6.81
CA THR A 490 -17.93 4.62 -5.67
C THR A 490 -19.40 4.95 -5.37
N SER A 491 -20.33 4.65 -6.28
CA SER A 491 -21.77 4.76 -6.06
C SER A 491 -22.37 3.52 -5.38
N ASN A 492 -21.70 2.38 -5.50
CA ASN A 492 -22.06 1.13 -4.86
C ASN A 492 -20.78 0.32 -4.54
N PRO A 493 -20.13 0.55 -3.39
CA PRO A 493 -18.82 -0.01 -3.09
C PRO A 493 -18.81 -1.54 -2.91
N SER A 494 -19.97 -2.20 -2.97
CA SER A 494 -20.05 -3.66 -3.08
C SER A 494 -19.74 -4.17 -4.50
N ASN A 495 -19.49 -3.30 -5.48
CA ASN A 495 -19.25 -3.66 -6.87
C ASN A 495 -17.85 -3.24 -7.32
N LEU A 496 -17.06 -4.20 -7.77
CA LEU A 496 -15.72 -4.01 -8.33
C LEU A 496 -15.75 -4.26 -9.83
N ARG A 497 -15.33 -3.26 -10.62
CA ARG A 497 -15.37 -3.34 -12.08
C ARG A 497 -14.01 -3.73 -12.63
N PHE A 498 -13.95 -4.82 -13.38
CA PHE A 498 -12.70 -5.25 -14.01
C PHE A 498 -12.18 -4.18 -14.97
N VAL A 499 -10.93 -3.79 -14.79
CA VAL A 499 -10.25 -2.79 -15.64
C VAL A 499 -9.33 -3.50 -16.62
N GLY A 500 -8.50 -4.41 -16.13
CA GLY A 500 -7.51 -5.07 -16.98
C GLY A 500 -6.61 -6.03 -16.21
N LYS A 501 -5.59 -6.49 -16.93
CA LYS A 501 -4.50 -7.30 -16.40
C LYS A 501 -3.26 -6.40 -16.28
N VAL A 502 -2.63 -6.45 -15.12
CA VAL A 502 -1.37 -5.75 -14.80
C VAL A 502 -0.16 -6.63 -15.07
N PHE A 503 -0.33 -7.95 -14.98
CA PHE A 503 0.74 -8.92 -15.20
C PHE A 503 0.18 -10.32 -15.54
N PRO A 504 0.83 -11.13 -16.41
CA PRO A 504 1.83 -10.70 -17.39
C PRO A 504 1.16 -9.86 -18.49
N GLU A 505 1.86 -8.85 -19.02
CA GLU A 505 1.40 -8.06 -20.17
C GLU A 505 2.16 -8.38 -21.45
#